data_AF-A0A356D3G1-F1
#
_entry.id   AF-A0A356D3G1-F1
#
_cell.length_a   1.000
_cell.length_b   1.000
_cell.length_c   1.000
_cell.angle_alpha   90.00
_cell.angle_beta   90.00
_cell.angle_gamma   90.00
#
_symmetry.space_group_name_H-M   'P 1'
#
loop_
_entity.id
_entity.type
_entity.pdbx_description
1 polymer ?
#
loop_
_entity_poly.entity_id
_entity_poly.type
_entity_poly.pdbx_seq_one_letter_code
_entity_poly.pdbx_strand_id
1 'polypeptide(L)'
;MNLQPELGRVISAFPASFKNLFFNQLNHLINYSPTIGLMGKTGAGKSSLINALFQSPLSPVSDVSGCTRQAQRFSITMNNHTLTFIDLPGVGESLERDKEYHQLYHNLLPELDLIIWVLKADDRAWSSDEQCYRFLTEQCGYQPKRFLFVLNQADKIEPCRQWDEVCQQPSSEQVANLELKQQAVITAFKPHHPVMTVSAVEGFQLTELAEQLIQALPAQASSGVARQLNLPYRTQSVETSARNDFGQCVSDIVDTLIDILPLPVLIKSTIGTVKNSIVSVAKSLWSLFF
;
A
#
# COMPACT_ATOMS: atom_id res chain seq x y z
N MET A 1 -15.29 -9.98 -23.13
CA MET A 1 -16.62 -9.60 -22.59
C MET A 1 -16.61 -8.09 -22.44
N ASN A 2 -17.49 -7.37 -23.14
CA ASN A 2 -17.53 -5.91 -23.02
C ASN A 2 -18.02 -5.56 -21.61
N LEU A 3 -17.20 -4.84 -20.84
CA LEU A 3 -17.44 -4.44 -19.44
C LEU A 3 -18.32 -3.19 -19.31
N GLN A 4 -18.48 -2.45 -20.41
CA GLN A 4 -19.29 -1.23 -20.51
C GLN A 4 -20.83 -1.39 -20.51
N PRO A 5 -21.47 -2.53 -20.87
CA PRO A 5 -22.91 -2.56 -21.06
C PRO A 5 -23.70 -2.61 -19.76
N GLU A 6 -23.21 -3.23 -18.68
CA GLU A 6 -23.97 -3.28 -17.42
C GLU A 6 -23.97 -1.93 -16.70
N LEU A 7 -22.78 -1.36 -16.49
CA LEU A 7 -22.66 -0.02 -15.92
C LEU A 7 -23.30 1.02 -16.85
N GLY A 8 -23.13 0.86 -18.16
CA GLY A 8 -23.74 1.70 -19.20
C GLY A 8 -25.27 1.64 -19.23
N ARG A 9 -25.89 0.51 -18.86
CA ARG A 9 -27.36 0.39 -18.72
C ARG A 9 -27.86 1.25 -17.57
N VAL A 10 -27.20 1.20 -16.41
CA VAL A 10 -27.59 1.95 -15.20
C VAL A 10 -27.58 3.46 -15.48
N ILE A 11 -26.57 3.94 -16.20
CA ILE A 11 -26.40 5.37 -16.49
C ILE A 11 -26.94 5.78 -17.87
N SER A 12 -27.64 4.89 -18.57
CA SER A 12 -28.02 5.07 -19.98
C SER A 12 -28.85 6.34 -20.22
N ALA A 13 -29.74 6.64 -19.27
CA ALA A 13 -30.63 7.81 -19.25
C ALA A 13 -29.92 9.15 -18.92
N PHE A 14 -28.65 9.13 -18.51
CA PHE A 14 -27.92 10.35 -18.17
C PHE A 14 -27.33 11.05 -19.40
N PRO A 15 -27.09 12.36 -19.33
CA PRO A 15 -26.48 13.13 -20.40
C PRO A 15 -25.15 12.54 -20.87
N ALA A 16 -24.85 12.69 -22.16
CA ALA A 16 -23.60 12.20 -22.75
C ALA A 16 -22.35 12.80 -22.05
N SER A 17 -22.42 14.07 -21.62
CA SER A 17 -21.35 14.72 -20.86
C SER A 17 -21.03 14.00 -19.57
N PHE A 18 -22.05 13.60 -18.79
CA PHE A 18 -21.86 12.82 -17.57
C PHE A 18 -21.27 11.45 -17.86
N LYS A 19 -21.85 10.70 -18.81
CA LYS A 19 -21.39 9.34 -19.15
C LYS A 19 -19.92 9.32 -19.59
N ASN A 20 -19.54 10.24 -20.46
CA ASN A 20 -18.17 10.32 -20.99
C ASN A 20 -17.17 10.62 -19.87
N LEU A 21 -17.45 11.62 -19.02
CA LEU A 21 -16.55 11.95 -17.91
C LEU A 21 -16.50 10.84 -16.88
N PHE A 22 -17.62 10.21 -16.55
CA PHE A 22 -17.69 9.08 -15.62
C PHE A 22 -16.82 7.92 -16.10
N PHE A 23 -16.99 7.48 -17.36
CA PHE A 23 -16.16 6.39 -17.89
C PHE A 23 -14.68 6.77 -18.00
N ASN A 24 -14.35 8.02 -18.31
CA ASN A 24 -12.97 8.48 -18.31
C ASN A 24 -12.35 8.39 -16.91
N GLN A 25 -13.02 8.92 -15.88
CA GLN A 25 -12.56 8.86 -14.49
C GLN A 25 -12.48 7.42 -13.97
N LEU A 26 -13.46 6.59 -14.32
CA LEU A 26 -13.47 5.16 -13.98
C LEU A 26 -12.29 4.43 -14.63
N ASN A 27 -12.00 4.70 -15.91
CA ASN A 27 -10.85 4.13 -16.59
C ASN A 27 -9.53 4.59 -15.95
N HIS A 28 -9.42 5.85 -15.53
CA HIS A 28 -8.25 6.32 -14.78
C HIS A 28 -8.09 5.60 -13.43
N LEU A 29 -9.19 5.37 -12.71
CA LEU A 29 -9.18 4.61 -11.46
C LEU A 29 -8.76 3.14 -11.66
N ILE A 30 -9.31 2.47 -12.68
CA ILE A 30 -8.98 1.08 -12.99
C ILE A 30 -7.49 0.95 -13.37
N ASN A 31 -6.98 1.89 -14.17
CA ASN A 31 -5.59 1.88 -14.65
C ASN A 31 -4.63 2.63 -13.71
N TYR A 32 -5.07 3.00 -12.51
CA TYR A 32 -4.20 3.63 -11.51
C TYR A 32 -3.02 2.70 -11.21
N SER A 33 -1.80 3.25 -11.25
CA SER A 33 -0.56 2.50 -11.02
C SER A 33 0.01 2.86 -9.65
N PRO A 34 -0.20 2.03 -8.62
CA PRO A 34 0.21 2.37 -7.27
C PRO A 34 1.73 2.42 -7.14
N THR A 35 2.22 3.27 -6.24
CA THR A 35 3.64 3.39 -5.95
C THR A 35 3.91 3.30 -4.45
N ILE A 36 4.69 2.30 -4.02
CA ILE A 36 5.00 2.03 -2.61
C ILE A 36 6.47 2.35 -2.33
N GLY A 37 6.74 3.22 -1.37
CA GLY A 37 8.08 3.45 -0.86
C GLY A 37 8.50 2.34 0.12
N LEU A 38 9.76 1.94 0.07
CA LEU A 38 10.37 1.03 1.03
C LEU A 38 11.44 1.78 1.80
N MET A 39 11.40 1.68 3.12
CA MET A 39 12.34 2.36 3.98
C MET A 39 12.82 1.44 5.09
N GLY A 40 14.04 1.68 5.57
CA GLY A 40 14.66 0.90 6.62
C GLY A 40 16.13 0.60 6.34
N LYS A 41 16.88 0.34 7.41
CA LYS A 41 18.32 0.06 7.36
C LYS A 41 18.69 -1.08 6.38
N THR A 42 19.95 -1.06 5.93
CA THR A 42 20.50 -2.15 5.12
C THR A 42 20.37 -3.49 5.86
N GLY A 43 19.92 -4.51 5.11
CA GLY A 43 19.68 -5.83 5.66
C GLY A 43 18.46 -5.95 6.57
N ALA A 44 17.57 -4.94 6.67
CA ALA A 44 16.29 -5.05 7.39
C ALA A 44 15.31 -6.05 6.74
N GLY A 45 15.59 -6.50 5.52
CA GLY A 45 14.80 -7.50 4.80
C GLY A 45 13.71 -6.90 3.91
N LYS A 46 13.87 -5.64 3.46
CA LYS A 46 12.96 -4.95 2.53
C LYS A 46 12.66 -5.79 1.28
N SER A 47 13.72 -6.21 0.57
CA SER A 47 13.58 -7.04 -0.64
C SER A 47 12.97 -8.41 -0.33
N SER A 48 13.39 -9.07 0.75
CA SER A 48 12.81 -10.35 1.17
C SER A 48 11.31 -10.25 1.46
N LEU A 49 10.88 -9.15 2.10
CA LEU A 49 9.47 -8.91 2.42
C LEU A 49 8.63 -8.74 1.16
N ILE A 50 9.10 -7.95 0.20
CA ILE A 50 8.44 -7.77 -1.08
C ILE A 50 8.37 -9.07 -1.85
N ASN A 51 9.47 -9.83 -1.87
CA ASN A 51 9.50 -11.11 -2.55
C ASN A 51 8.48 -12.07 -1.93
N ALA A 52 8.42 -12.14 -0.60
CA ALA A 52 7.45 -12.98 0.07
C ALA A 52 6.01 -12.57 -0.29
N LEU A 53 5.67 -11.27 -0.28
CA LEU A 53 4.30 -10.78 -0.52
C LEU A 53 3.87 -10.79 -1.99
N PHE A 54 4.78 -10.49 -2.93
CA PHE A 54 4.44 -10.17 -4.33
C PHE A 54 5.14 -11.03 -5.38
N GLN A 55 6.23 -11.73 -5.05
CA GLN A 55 6.91 -12.56 -6.06
C GLN A 55 6.21 -13.91 -6.25
N SER A 56 5.68 -14.10 -7.44
CA SER A 56 5.37 -15.39 -8.03
C SER A 56 6.50 -15.80 -8.98
N PRO A 57 6.76 -17.09 -9.23
CA PRO A 57 7.74 -17.55 -10.23
C PRO A 57 7.51 -17.03 -11.67
N LEU A 58 6.42 -16.30 -11.93
CA LEU A 58 5.99 -15.87 -13.27
C LEU A 58 6.33 -14.41 -13.66
N SER A 59 7.04 -13.63 -12.82
CA SER A 59 7.43 -12.26 -13.21
C SER A 59 8.87 -11.94 -12.77
N PRO A 60 9.82 -11.76 -13.71
CA PRO A 60 11.13 -11.25 -13.35
C PRO A 60 11.01 -9.78 -12.93
N VAL A 61 11.55 -9.47 -11.75
CA VAL A 61 11.84 -8.09 -11.33
C VAL A 61 12.81 -7.50 -12.37
N SER A 62 12.50 -6.34 -12.94
CA SER A 62 13.45 -5.62 -13.79
C SER A 62 14.70 -5.29 -12.98
N ASP A 63 15.86 -5.72 -13.47
CA ASP A 63 17.16 -5.75 -12.78
C ASP A 63 17.45 -4.53 -11.88
N VAL A 64 17.75 -4.83 -10.61
CA VAL A 64 18.17 -3.87 -9.59
C VAL A 64 19.68 -3.61 -9.74
N SER A 65 20.07 -2.46 -10.30
CA SER A 65 21.46 -2.01 -10.27
C SER A 65 21.78 -1.36 -8.91
N GLY A 66 22.54 -2.07 -8.07
CA GLY A 66 23.02 -1.60 -6.76
C GLY A 66 23.75 -0.26 -6.84
N CYS A 67 23.13 0.81 -6.36
CA CYS A 67 23.77 2.10 -6.07
C CYS A 67 23.06 2.76 -4.90
N THR A 68 23.71 2.75 -3.73
CA THR A 68 23.24 3.24 -2.42
C THR A 68 22.93 4.74 -2.34
N ARG A 69 22.91 5.47 -3.46
CA ARG A 69 22.73 6.94 -3.49
C ARG A 69 21.57 7.43 -4.37
N GLN A 70 20.91 6.55 -5.10
CA GLN A 70 19.72 6.89 -5.88
C GLN A 70 18.58 5.96 -5.47
N ALA A 71 17.36 6.50 -5.36
CA ALA A 71 16.20 5.70 -5.07
C ALA A 71 16.02 4.64 -6.17
N GLN A 72 16.02 3.37 -5.79
CA GLN A 72 15.92 2.28 -6.75
C GLN A 72 14.45 2.00 -7.02
N ARG A 73 14.06 1.99 -8.29
CA ARG A 73 12.70 1.67 -8.70
C ARG A 73 12.65 0.25 -9.24
N PHE A 74 11.62 -0.49 -8.83
CA PHE A 74 11.30 -1.77 -9.44
C PHE A 74 9.79 -1.90 -9.57
N SER A 75 9.35 -2.54 -10.66
CA SER A 75 7.93 -2.63 -10.97
C SER A 75 7.52 -4.06 -11.25
N ILE A 76 6.29 -4.38 -10.86
CA ILE A 76 5.63 -5.64 -11.18
C ILE A 76 4.47 -5.27 -12.11
N THR A 77 4.38 -5.96 -13.25
CA THR A 77 3.33 -5.72 -14.25
C THR A 77 2.54 -7.00 -14.47
N MET A 78 1.22 -6.94 -14.27
CA MET A 78 0.31 -8.05 -14.53
C MET A 78 -0.97 -7.54 -15.19
N ASN A 79 -1.33 -8.14 -16.34
CA ASN A 79 -2.54 -7.79 -17.10
C ASN A 79 -2.71 -6.28 -17.35
N ASN A 80 -1.64 -5.59 -17.77
CA ASN A 80 -1.56 -4.14 -18.00
C ASN A 80 -1.67 -3.23 -16.76
N HIS A 81 -1.68 -3.78 -15.55
CA HIS A 81 -1.54 -3.01 -14.31
C HIS A 81 -0.11 -3.06 -13.81
N THR A 82 0.42 -1.92 -13.39
CA THR A 82 1.78 -1.80 -12.86
C THR A 82 1.74 -1.36 -11.40
N LEU A 83 2.47 -2.08 -10.55
CA LEU A 83 2.78 -1.68 -9.18
C LEU A 83 4.26 -1.33 -9.13
N THR A 84 4.57 -0.13 -8.68
CA THR A 84 5.96 0.32 -8.55
C THR A 84 6.35 0.35 -7.08
N PHE A 85 7.56 -0.09 -6.80
CA PHE A 85 8.20 0.08 -5.52
C PHE A 85 9.42 0.96 -5.68
N ILE A 86 9.66 1.80 -4.67
CA ILE A 86 10.81 2.69 -4.63
C ILE A 86 11.58 2.41 -3.34
N ASP A 87 12.78 1.84 -3.44
CA ASP A 87 13.69 1.71 -2.30
C ASP A 87 14.27 3.09 -1.99
N LEU A 88 13.82 3.68 -0.88
CA LEU A 88 14.19 5.02 -0.44
C LEU A 88 15.55 4.95 0.28
N PRO A 89 16.51 5.81 -0.05
CA PRO A 89 17.81 5.80 0.61
C PRO A 89 17.67 6.17 2.09
N GLY A 90 18.11 5.29 3.00
CA GLY A 90 18.01 5.55 4.43
C GLY A 90 18.72 6.84 4.86
N VAL A 91 18.06 7.66 5.67
CA VAL A 91 18.70 8.81 6.33
C VAL A 91 19.51 8.27 7.51
N GLY A 92 20.75 7.89 7.27
CA GLY A 92 21.58 7.27 8.30
C GLY A 92 23.09 7.31 8.08
N GLU A 93 23.58 7.75 6.91
CA GLU A 93 25.01 7.71 6.63
C GLU A 93 25.74 9.06 6.76
N SER A 94 25.03 10.20 6.82
CA SER A 94 25.61 11.48 7.26
C SER A 94 24.54 12.57 7.40
N LEU A 95 24.40 13.14 8.61
CA LEU A 95 23.60 14.35 8.92
C LEU A 95 24.11 15.63 8.23
N GLU A 96 25.23 15.56 7.51
CA GLU A 96 25.88 16.73 6.89
C GLU A 96 25.28 17.11 5.53
N ARG A 97 24.23 16.41 5.05
CA ARG A 97 23.64 16.59 3.70
C ARG A 97 22.12 16.81 3.69
N ASP A 98 21.58 17.44 4.73
CA ASP A 98 20.14 17.67 4.87
C ASP A 98 19.48 18.26 3.61
N LYS A 99 20.15 19.21 2.92
CA LYS A 99 19.59 19.86 1.72
C LYS A 99 19.40 18.91 0.53
N GLU A 100 20.33 17.99 0.28
CA GLU A 100 20.23 17.05 -0.85
C GLU A 100 19.12 16.03 -0.61
N TYR A 101 19.03 15.51 0.61
CA TYR A 101 17.95 14.60 1.01
C TYR A 101 16.59 15.30 1.02
N HIS A 102 16.52 16.55 1.48
CA HIS A 102 15.29 17.34 1.40
C HIS A 102 14.76 17.43 -0.02
N GLN A 103 15.62 17.79 -0.99
CA GLN A 103 15.18 17.90 -2.37
C GLN A 103 14.77 16.54 -2.96
N LEU A 104 15.51 15.48 -2.61
CA LEU A 104 15.19 14.13 -3.02
C LEU A 104 13.80 13.71 -2.53
N TYR A 105 13.54 13.85 -1.23
CA TYR A 105 12.27 13.46 -0.63
C TYR A 105 11.12 14.37 -1.07
N HIS A 106 11.37 15.67 -1.26
CA HIS A 106 10.36 16.58 -1.82
C HIS A 106 9.86 16.12 -3.19
N ASN A 107 10.74 15.55 -4.02
CA ASN A 107 10.39 15.04 -5.33
C ASN A 107 9.73 13.64 -5.27
N LEU A 108 10.21 12.75 -4.39
CA LEU A 108 9.73 11.37 -4.34
C LEU A 108 8.40 11.20 -3.59
N LEU A 109 8.23 11.86 -2.44
CA LEU A 109 7.08 11.64 -1.55
C LEU A 109 5.71 11.89 -2.21
N PRO A 110 5.53 12.90 -3.10
CA PRO A 110 4.26 13.10 -3.80
C PRO A 110 3.85 11.96 -4.74
N GLU A 111 4.82 11.16 -5.21
CA GLU A 111 4.56 9.99 -6.07
C GLU A 111 4.06 8.78 -5.26
N LEU A 112 4.30 8.76 -3.93
CA LEU A 112 4.07 7.58 -3.11
C LEU A 112 2.63 7.50 -2.57
N ASP A 113 2.06 6.30 -2.64
CA ASP A 113 0.81 5.96 -1.98
C ASP A 113 0.99 5.64 -0.50
N LEU A 114 2.10 4.96 -0.17
CA LEU A 114 2.42 4.48 1.16
C LEU A 114 3.93 4.24 1.26
N ILE A 115 4.49 4.41 2.46
CA ILE A 115 5.83 3.94 2.82
C ILE A 115 5.68 2.73 3.75
N ILE A 116 6.28 1.60 3.36
CA ILE A 116 6.48 0.46 4.26
C ILE A 116 7.84 0.65 4.92
N TRP A 117 7.84 0.90 6.23
CA TRP A 117 9.05 1.08 7.03
C TRP A 117 9.44 -0.21 7.73
N VAL A 118 10.51 -0.86 7.24
CA VAL A 118 10.98 -2.14 7.74
C VAL A 118 12.06 -1.93 8.80
N LEU A 119 11.74 -2.30 10.03
CA LEU A 119 12.65 -2.36 11.19
C LEU A 119 13.02 -3.81 11.46
N LYS A 120 14.18 -4.07 12.06
CA LYS A 120 14.53 -5.42 12.52
C LYS A 120 14.06 -5.63 13.95
N ALA A 121 13.54 -6.82 14.24
CA ALA A 121 13.15 -7.25 15.58
C ALA A 121 14.34 -7.28 16.55
N ASP A 122 15.53 -7.63 16.07
CA ASP A 122 16.75 -7.78 16.87
C ASP A 122 17.58 -6.48 17.02
N ASP A 123 17.21 -5.40 16.33
CA ASP A 123 17.97 -4.15 16.38
C ASP A 123 17.85 -3.50 17.77
N ARG A 124 18.93 -2.92 18.30
CA ARG A 124 18.94 -2.34 19.65
C ARG A 124 18.62 -0.85 19.68
N ALA A 125 18.79 -0.15 18.56
CA ALA A 125 18.64 1.30 18.52
C ALA A 125 18.04 1.79 17.20
N TRP A 126 17.04 2.67 17.31
CA TRP A 126 16.34 3.28 16.17
C TRP A 126 16.49 4.80 16.11
N SER A 127 17.52 5.38 16.75
CA SER A 127 17.67 6.84 16.82
C SER A 127 17.74 7.50 15.44
N SER A 128 18.47 6.90 14.49
CA SER A 128 18.52 7.38 13.10
C SER A 128 17.18 7.23 12.39
N ASP A 129 16.48 6.12 12.61
CA ASP A 129 15.16 5.87 12.02
C ASP A 129 14.12 6.87 12.55
N GLU A 130 14.14 7.16 13.84
CA GLU A 130 13.26 8.13 14.50
C GLU A 130 13.52 9.55 14.00
N GLN A 131 14.78 9.96 13.89
CA GLN A 131 15.16 11.25 13.30
C GLN A 131 14.68 11.36 11.85
N CYS A 132 14.84 10.31 11.06
CA CYS A 132 14.36 10.27 9.69
C CYS A 132 12.83 10.36 9.61
N TYR A 133 12.12 9.64 10.47
CA TYR A 133 10.66 9.67 10.50
C TYR A 133 10.13 11.06 10.85
N ARG A 134 10.73 11.71 11.86
CA ARG A 134 10.42 13.11 12.21
C ARG A 134 10.71 14.06 11.06
N PHE A 135 11.85 13.91 10.39
CA PHE A 135 12.18 14.70 9.20
C PHE A 135 11.10 14.59 8.11
N LEU A 136 10.68 13.36 7.78
CA LEU A 136 9.70 13.13 6.72
C LEU A 136 8.31 13.65 7.08
N THR A 137 7.92 13.54 8.36
CA THR A 137 6.60 13.99 8.83
C THR A 137 6.55 15.49 9.11
N GLU A 138 7.53 16.03 9.84
CA GLU A 138 7.53 17.42 10.31
C GLU A 138 8.09 18.40 9.26
N GLN A 139 9.13 18.01 8.52
CA GLN A 139 9.81 18.91 7.58
C GLN A 139 9.35 18.70 6.14
N CYS A 140 9.14 17.45 5.71
CA CYS A 140 8.60 17.16 4.37
C CYS A 140 7.07 17.13 4.32
N GLY A 141 6.38 17.12 5.46
CA GLY A 141 4.91 17.13 5.53
C GLY A 141 4.24 15.83 5.07
N TYR A 142 4.97 14.71 5.04
CA TYR A 142 4.38 13.42 4.67
C TYR A 142 3.50 12.91 5.80
N GLN A 143 2.27 12.53 5.46
CA GLN A 143 1.24 12.29 6.47
C GLN A 143 1.51 11.01 7.26
N PRO A 144 1.36 10.98 8.61
CA PRO A 144 1.57 9.77 9.41
C PRO A 144 0.77 8.55 8.96
N LYS A 145 -0.43 8.75 8.42
CA LYS A 145 -1.27 7.68 7.84
C LYS A 145 -0.71 7.05 6.56
N ARG A 146 0.35 7.61 5.99
CA ARG A 146 1.04 7.10 4.80
C ARG A 146 2.25 6.23 5.16
N PHE A 147 2.41 5.85 6.43
CA PHE A 147 3.47 4.97 6.90
C PHE A 147 2.90 3.69 7.51
N LEU A 148 3.37 2.54 7.04
CA LEU A 148 3.12 1.23 7.66
C LEU A 148 4.44 0.70 8.23
N PHE A 149 4.51 0.56 9.55
CA PHE A 149 5.71 0.04 10.22
C PHE A 149 5.65 -1.48 10.31
N VAL A 150 6.75 -2.11 9.91
CA VAL A 150 6.91 -3.57 9.89
C VAL A 150 8.18 -3.95 10.66
N LEU A 151 8.01 -4.64 11.77
CA LEU A 151 9.08 -5.28 12.54
C LEU A 151 9.36 -6.66 11.94
N ASN A 152 10.33 -6.74 11.03
CA ASN A 152 10.72 -7.95 10.33
C ASN A 152 11.82 -8.73 11.09
N GLN A 153 12.11 -9.96 10.62
CA GLN A 153 13.09 -10.87 11.22
C GLN A 153 12.70 -11.31 12.63
N ALA A 154 11.40 -11.51 12.87
CA ALA A 154 10.88 -11.99 14.13
C ALA A 154 11.52 -13.31 14.58
N ASP A 155 11.96 -14.15 13.64
CA ASP A 155 12.71 -15.38 13.87
C ASP A 155 14.03 -15.18 14.64
N LYS A 156 14.62 -13.98 14.55
CA LYS A 156 15.91 -13.67 15.17
C LYS A 156 15.80 -13.01 16.54
N ILE A 157 14.59 -12.75 17.01
CA ILE A 157 14.41 -12.19 18.36
C ILE A 157 14.91 -13.21 19.39
N GLU A 158 15.60 -12.72 20.42
CA GLU A 158 16.10 -13.62 21.46
C GLU A 158 14.92 -14.24 22.25
N PRO A 159 15.04 -15.49 22.72
CA PRO A 159 16.09 -16.47 22.40
C PRO A 159 15.92 -17.05 20.99
N CYS A 160 16.83 -16.70 20.06
CA CYS A 160 16.64 -16.99 18.63
C CYS A 160 16.56 -18.49 18.29
N ARG A 161 17.16 -19.34 19.12
CA ARG A 161 17.19 -20.81 18.93
C ARG A 161 15.89 -21.52 19.33
N GLN A 162 14.90 -20.80 19.84
CA GLN A 162 13.63 -21.36 20.26
C GLN A 162 12.52 -21.20 19.21
N TRP A 163 12.84 -20.65 18.04
CA TRP A 163 11.88 -20.58 16.94
C TRP A 163 11.47 -22.00 16.52
N ASP A 164 10.16 -22.23 16.35
CA ASP A 164 9.64 -23.48 15.82
C ASP A 164 9.74 -23.44 14.29
N GLU A 165 10.80 -24.06 13.75
CA GLU A 165 11.03 -24.15 12.30
C GLU A 165 9.95 -24.97 11.56
N VAL A 166 9.23 -25.87 12.25
CA VAL A 166 8.22 -26.72 11.64
C VAL A 166 6.90 -25.98 11.50
N CYS A 167 6.48 -25.30 12.58
CA CYS A 167 5.23 -24.53 12.58
C CYS A 167 5.43 -23.10 12.08
N GLN A 168 6.68 -22.66 11.93
CA GLN A 168 7.08 -21.29 11.59
C GLN A 168 6.50 -20.27 12.59
N GLN A 169 6.67 -20.58 13.87
CA GLN A 169 6.11 -19.79 14.98
C GLN A 169 7.18 -19.44 16.02
N PRO A 170 7.06 -18.26 16.67
CA PRO A 170 7.87 -17.92 17.82
C PRO A 170 7.52 -18.79 19.03
N SER A 171 8.51 -19.08 19.87
CA SER A 171 8.29 -19.57 21.24
C SER A 171 7.57 -18.54 22.11
N SER A 172 7.05 -18.96 23.27
CA SER A 172 6.40 -18.06 24.23
C SER A 172 7.32 -16.92 24.71
N GLU A 173 8.62 -17.18 24.87
CA GLU A 173 9.58 -16.14 25.24
C GLU A 173 9.82 -15.15 24.10
N GLN A 174 9.93 -15.64 22.86
CA GLN A 174 10.05 -14.79 21.68
C GLN A 174 8.80 -13.93 21.47
N VAL A 175 7.59 -14.48 21.67
CA VAL A 175 6.34 -13.69 21.63
C VAL A 175 6.40 -12.53 22.60
N ALA A 176 6.76 -12.76 23.86
CA ALA A 176 6.86 -11.70 24.87
C ALA A 176 7.90 -10.63 24.47
N ASN A 177 9.04 -11.03 23.91
CA ASN A 177 10.07 -10.10 23.46
C ASN A 177 9.63 -9.31 22.23
N LEU A 178 8.90 -9.91 21.29
CA LEU A 178 8.32 -9.23 20.14
C LEU A 178 7.27 -8.22 20.56
N GLU A 179 6.42 -8.55 21.54
CA GLU A 179 5.42 -7.61 22.09
C GLU A 179 6.11 -6.39 22.71
N LEU A 180 7.14 -6.60 23.56
CA LEU A 180 7.93 -5.49 24.11
C LEU A 180 8.57 -4.66 23.00
N LYS A 181 9.06 -5.31 21.95
CA LYS A 181 9.69 -4.63 20.81
C LYS A 181 8.70 -3.80 20.01
N GLN A 182 7.53 -4.36 19.74
CA GLN A 182 6.42 -3.68 19.07
C GLN A 182 5.97 -2.46 19.86
N GLN A 183 5.84 -2.57 21.20
CA GLN A 183 5.49 -1.44 22.07
C GLN A 183 6.56 -0.34 22.07
N ALA A 184 7.84 -0.73 21.99
CA ALA A 184 8.93 0.23 21.84
C ALA A 184 8.83 1.01 20.51
N VAL A 185 8.49 0.34 19.40
CA VAL A 185 8.24 1.00 18.10
C VAL A 185 7.04 1.96 18.21
N ILE A 186 5.92 1.50 18.81
CA ILE A 186 4.73 2.33 19.00
C ILE A 186 5.06 3.59 19.81
N THR A 187 5.84 3.45 20.87
CA THR A 187 6.24 4.57 21.73
C THR A 187 7.14 5.58 21.00
N ALA A 188 8.11 5.08 20.23
CA ALA A 188 9.09 5.92 19.54
C ALA A 188 8.49 6.64 18.34
N PHE A 189 7.74 5.93 17.49
CA PHE A 189 7.26 6.45 16.21
C PHE A 189 5.81 6.95 16.26
N LYS A 190 5.01 6.54 17.26
CA LYS A 190 3.58 6.87 17.37
C LYS A 190 2.85 6.67 16.02
N PRO A 191 2.95 5.47 15.43
CA PRO A 191 2.44 5.22 14.10
C PRO A 191 0.91 5.34 14.06
N HIS A 192 0.38 5.72 12.90
CA HIS A 192 -1.07 5.79 12.68
C HIS A 192 -1.70 4.40 12.55
N HIS A 193 -1.01 3.50 11.84
CA HIS A 193 -1.43 2.11 11.63
C HIS A 193 -0.79 1.18 12.66
N PRO A 194 -1.38 0.00 12.93
CA PRO A 194 -0.75 -1.03 13.75
C PRO A 194 0.64 -1.41 13.24
N VAL A 195 1.59 -1.58 14.16
CA VAL A 195 2.93 -2.09 13.82
C VAL A 195 2.82 -3.59 13.56
N MET A 196 3.27 -4.06 12.40
CA MET A 196 3.20 -5.47 12.04
C MET A 196 4.50 -6.18 12.38
N THR A 197 4.43 -7.26 13.14
CA THR A 197 5.57 -8.14 13.38
C THR A 197 5.55 -9.27 12.37
N VAL A 198 6.66 -9.56 11.70
CA VAL A 198 6.70 -10.62 10.67
C VAL A 198 8.07 -11.29 10.62
N SER A 199 8.11 -12.47 10.00
CA SER A 199 9.33 -12.97 9.39
C SER A 199 9.07 -13.26 7.92
N ALA A 200 9.68 -12.46 7.05
CA ALA A 200 9.58 -12.66 5.61
C ALA A 200 10.18 -13.99 5.13
N VAL A 201 11.19 -14.50 5.85
CA VAL A 201 11.86 -15.76 5.49
C VAL A 201 11.05 -16.97 5.96
N GLU A 202 10.48 -16.88 7.16
CA GLU A 202 9.68 -17.95 7.75
C GLU A 202 8.20 -17.89 7.36
N GLY A 203 7.75 -16.85 6.65
CA GLY A 203 6.33 -16.68 6.31
C GLY A 203 5.43 -16.28 7.49
N PHE A 204 6.01 -16.01 8.67
CA PHE A 204 5.26 -15.65 9.87
C PHE A 204 4.54 -14.30 9.71
N GLN A 205 3.22 -14.33 9.95
CA GLN A 205 2.31 -13.17 9.95
C GLN A 205 2.24 -12.37 8.63
N LEU A 206 2.63 -12.96 7.50
CA LEU A 206 2.55 -12.29 6.19
C LEU A 206 1.11 -12.08 5.70
N THR A 207 0.18 -12.95 6.09
CA THR A 207 -1.25 -12.82 5.78
C THR A 207 -1.84 -11.58 6.43
N GLU A 208 -1.60 -11.41 7.74
CA GLU A 208 -2.05 -10.26 8.51
C GLU A 208 -1.38 -8.98 8.01
N LEU A 209 -0.10 -9.04 7.64
CA LEU A 209 0.58 -7.90 7.02
C LEU A 209 -0.06 -7.51 5.68
N ALA A 210 -0.44 -8.48 4.83
CA ALA A 210 -1.10 -8.19 3.57
C ALA A 210 -2.45 -7.51 3.79
N GLU A 211 -3.23 -7.98 4.76
CA GLU A 211 -4.51 -7.35 5.12
C GLU A 211 -4.31 -5.91 5.62
N GLN A 212 -3.36 -5.69 6.52
CA GLN A 212 -3.04 -4.35 7.03
C GLN A 212 -2.46 -3.43 5.96
N LEU A 213 -1.69 -3.96 5.00
CA LEU A 213 -1.21 -3.20 3.86
C LEU A 213 -2.36 -2.64 3.03
N ILE A 214 -3.36 -3.47 2.72
CA ILE A 214 -4.53 -3.03 1.95
C ILE A 214 -5.35 -1.99 2.71
N GLN A 215 -5.50 -2.15 4.03
CA GLN A 215 -6.19 -1.17 4.88
C GLN A 215 -5.42 0.16 5.02
N ALA A 216 -4.10 0.12 4.97
CA ALA A 216 -3.26 1.32 5.09
C ALA A 216 -3.19 2.16 3.81
N LEU A 217 -3.48 1.55 2.65
CA LEU A 217 -3.41 2.21 1.36
C LEU A 217 -4.53 3.24 1.16
N PRO A 218 -4.29 4.29 0.36
CA PRO A 218 -5.37 5.09 -0.20
C PRO A 218 -6.33 4.22 -1.01
N ALA A 219 -7.62 4.56 -0.98
CA ALA A 219 -8.67 3.77 -1.62
C ALA A 219 -8.43 3.53 -3.12
N GLN A 220 -7.87 4.51 -3.85
CA GLN A 220 -7.58 4.36 -5.28
C GLN A 220 -6.43 3.37 -5.57
N ALA A 221 -5.55 3.13 -4.60
CA ALA A 221 -4.36 2.28 -4.75
C ALA A 221 -4.62 0.82 -4.37
N SER A 222 -5.56 0.56 -3.45
CA SER A 222 -5.72 -0.74 -2.80
C SER A 222 -6.07 -1.87 -3.77
N SER A 223 -6.89 -1.62 -4.79
CA SER A 223 -7.23 -2.62 -5.81
C SER A 223 -6.05 -3.03 -6.69
N GLY A 224 -5.22 -2.07 -7.09
CA GLY A 224 -4.01 -2.33 -7.88
C GLY A 224 -2.98 -3.16 -7.12
N VAL A 225 -2.84 -2.93 -5.81
CA VAL A 225 -1.93 -3.69 -4.94
C VAL A 225 -2.49 -5.08 -4.63
N ALA A 226 -3.77 -5.19 -4.26
CA ALA A 226 -4.41 -6.45 -3.88
C ALA A 226 -4.31 -7.51 -4.98
N ARG A 227 -4.51 -7.13 -6.23
CA ARG A 227 -4.38 -8.02 -7.39
C ARG A 227 -2.95 -8.53 -7.59
N GLN A 228 -1.93 -7.82 -7.11
CA GLN A 228 -0.53 -8.20 -7.32
C GLN A 228 0.08 -9.00 -6.17
N LEU A 229 -0.61 -9.10 -5.04
CA LEU A 229 -0.20 -10.01 -3.97
C LEU A 229 -0.11 -11.45 -4.49
N ASN A 230 0.77 -12.24 -3.90
CA ASN A 230 0.80 -13.68 -4.10
C ASN A 230 -0.52 -14.31 -3.67
N LEU A 231 -0.94 -15.37 -4.37
CA LEU A 231 -2.24 -16.03 -4.16
C LEU A 231 -2.55 -16.36 -2.69
N PRO A 232 -1.60 -16.84 -1.85
CA PRO A 232 -1.89 -17.13 -0.44
C PRO A 232 -2.33 -15.90 0.37
N TYR A 233 -1.93 -14.70 -0.05
CA TYR A 233 -2.22 -13.45 0.66
C TYR A 233 -3.38 -12.65 0.06
N ARG A 234 -4.02 -13.16 -1.01
CA ARG A 234 -5.28 -12.62 -1.52
C ARG A 234 -6.45 -13.17 -0.71
N THR A 235 -6.46 -12.88 0.59
CA THR A 235 -7.52 -13.34 1.48
C THR A 235 -8.85 -12.70 1.11
N GLN A 236 -9.95 -13.29 1.60
CA GLN A 236 -11.27 -12.69 1.44
C GLN A 236 -11.34 -11.28 2.07
N SER A 237 -10.59 -11.05 3.17
CA SER A 237 -10.45 -9.75 3.82
C SER A 237 -9.81 -8.73 2.88
N VAL A 238 -8.67 -9.09 2.26
CA VAL A 238 -7.97 -8.28 1.24
C VAL A 238 -8.90 -7.93 0.09
N GLU A 239 -9.55 -8.91 -0.54
CA GLU A 239 -10.42 -8.65 -1.69
C GLU A 239 -11.64 -7.81 -1.31
N THR A 240 -12.22 -8.05 -0.14
CA THR A 240 -13.38 -7.29 0.34
C THR A 240 -13.01 -5.85 0.63
N SER A 241 -11.87 -5.59 1.26
CA SER A 241 -11.37 -4.24 1.52
C SER A 241 -11.12 -3.49 0.22
N ALA A 242 -10.35 -4.08 -0.69
CA ALA A 242 -10.04 -3.47 -1.98
C ALA A 242 -11.30 -3.20 -2.83
N ARG A 243 -12.27 -4.12 -2.83
CA ARG A 243 -13.56 -3.95 -3.51
C ARG A 243 -14.40 -2.84 -2.88
N ASN A 244 -14.36 -2.69 -1.56
CA ASN A 244 -15.08 -1.62 -0.86
C ASN A 244 -14.48 -0.25 -1.19
N ASP A 245 -13.16 -0.14 -1.15
CA ASP A 245 -12.41 1.07 -1.51
C ASP A 245 -12.68 1.49 -2.95
N PHE A 246 -12.64 0.55 -3.90
CA PHE A 246 -13.01 0.81 -5.29
C PHE A 246 -14.43 1.37 -5.40
N GLY A 247 -15.38 0.77 -4.69
CA GLY A 247 -16.76 1.26 -4.64
C GLY A 247 -16.86 2.68 -4.07
N GLN A 248 -16.06 3.00 -3.05
CA GLN A 248 -16.00 4.35 -2.48
C GLN A 248 -15.44 5.35 -3.50
N CYS A 249 -14.34 5.04 -4.18
CA CYS A 249 -13.80 5.89 -5.25
C CYS A 249 -14.82 6.11 -6.37
N VAL A 250 -15.60 5.09 -6.76
CA VAL A 250 -16.68 5.25 -7.74
C VAL A 250 -17.78 6.17 -7.22
N SER A 251 -18.14 6.10 -5.94
CA SER A 251 -19.06 7.05 -5.31
C SER A 251 -18.53 8.47 -5.40
N ASP A 252 -17.26 8.68 -5.04
CA ASP A 252 -16.62 10.00 -5.03
C ASP A 252 -16.53 10.60 -6.43
N ILE A 253 -16.29 9.77 -7.46
CA ILE A 253 -16.37 10.19 -8.86
C ILE A 253 -17.77 10.71 -9.18
N VAL A 254 -18.82 9.97 -8.81
CA VAL A 254 -20.21 10.39 -9.08
C VAL A 254 -20.53 11.72 -8.37
N ASP A 255 -20.16 11.85 -7.10
CA ASP A 255 -20.39 13.07 -6.32
C ASP A 255 -19.64 14.27 -6.94
N THR A 256 -18.37 14.09 -7.31
CA THR A 256 -17.57 15.12 -8.00
C THR A 256 -18.23 15.56 -9.31
N LEU A 257 -18.74 14.62 -10.11
CA LEU A 257 -19.40 14.93 -11.37
C LEU A 257 -20.72 15.68 -11.19
N ILE A 258 -21.49 15.37 -10.14
CA ILE A 258 -22.70 16.11 -9.79
C ILE A 258 -22.37 17.57 -9.49
N ASP A 259 -21.24 17.84 -8.83
CA ASP A 259 -20.83 19.17 -8.43
C ASP A 259 -20.29 20.01 -9.59
N ILE A 260 -19.39 19.45 -10.41
CA ILE A 260 -18.71 20.21 -11.47
C ILE A 260 -19.57 20.42 -12.72
N LEU A 261 -20.55 19.53 -12.98
CA LEU A 261 -21.34 19.63 -14.20
C LEU A 261 -22.53 20.59 -14.03
N PRO A 262 -22.80 21.45 -15.04
CA PRO A 262 -23.95 22.35 -15.05
C PRO A 262 -25.23 21.56 -15.40
N LEU A 263 -25.64 20.67 -14.50
CA LEU A 263 -26.84 19.84 -14.66
C LEU A 263 -28.06 20.50 -13.98
N PRO A 264 -29.26 20.41 -14.59
CA PRO A 264 -30.51 20.72 -13.92
C PRO A 264 -30.66 20.00 -12.58
N VAL A 265 -31.26 20.66 -11.59
CA VAL A 265 -31.45 20.13 -10.22
C VAL A 265 -32.10 18.74 -10.23
N LEU A 266 -33.10 18.54 -11.10
CA LEU A 266 -33.80 17.25 -11.25
C LEU A 266 -32.87 16.12 -11.71
N ILE A 267 -31.89 16.42 -12.57
CA ILE A 267 -30.93 15.42 -13.03
C ILE A 267 -29.93 15.11 -11.90
N LYS A 268 -29.46 16.13 -11.18
CA LYS A 268 -28.57 15.93 -10.01
C LYS A 268 -29.23 15.04 -8.95
N SER A 269 -30.50 15.28 -8.61
CA SER A 269 -31.22 14.44 -7.64
C SER A 269 -31.43 13.01 -8.13
N THR A 270 -31.70 12.82 -9.42
CA THR A 270 -31.85 11.50 -10.03
C THR A 270 -30.53 10.71 -9.97
N ILE A 271 -29.41 11.32 -10.33
CA ILE A 271 -28.08 10.69 -10.24
C ILE A 271 -27.78 10.31 -8.79
N GLY A 272 -28.04 11.22 -7.83
CA GLY A 272 -27.85 10.95 -6.41
C GLY A 272 -28.68 9.76 -5.91
N THR A 273 -29.91 9.59 -6.40
CA THR A 273 -30.78 8.47 -6.04
C THR A 273 -30.27 7.13 -6.58
N VAL A 274 -29.67 7.13 -7.79
CA VAL A 274 -29.16 5.92 -8.46
C VAL A 274 -27.70 5.62 -8.08
N LYS A 275 -27.00 6.52 -7.37
CA LYS A 275 -25.58 6.39 -6.98
C LYS A 275 -25.26 5.03 -6.38
N ASN A 276 -26.06 4.57 -5.41
CA ASN A 276 -25.84 3.28 -4.75
C ASN A 276 -25.95 2.09 -5.72
N SER A 277 -26.79 2.19 -6.76
CA SER A 277 -26.89 1.17 -7.80
C SER A 277 -25.65 1.16 -8.69
N ILE A 278 -25.12 2.34 -9.07
CA ILE A 278 -23.87 2.47 -9.83
C ILE A 278 -22.72 1.83 -9.06
N VAL A 279 -22.57 2.17 -7.78
CA VAL A 279 -21.53 1.63 -6.90
C VAL A 279 -21.67 0.11 -6.75
N SER A 280 -22.89 -0.39 -6.51
CA SER A 280 -23.15 -1.83 -6.38
C SER A 280 -22.75 -2.60 -7.65
N VAL A 281 -23.15 -2.12 -8.83
CA VAL A 281 -22.76 -2.74 -10.10
C VAL A 281 -21.25 -2.66 -10.32
N ALA A 282 -20.62 -1.51 -10.06
CA ALA A 282 -19.17 -1.37 -10.18
C ALA A 282 -18.42 -2.36 -9.27
N LYS A 283 -18.84 -2.51 -8.00
CA LYS A 283 -18.26 -3.49 -7.06
C LYS A 283 -18.42 -4.93 -7.54
N SER A 284 -19.55 -5.28 -8.16
CA SER A 284 -19.76 -6.62 -8.72
C SER A 284 -18.83 -6.95 -9.89
N LEU A 285 -18.39 -5.91 -10.63
CA LEU A 285 -17.45 -6.03 -11.75
C LEU A 285 -15.98 -5.96 -11.32
N TRP A 286 -15.71 -5.76 -10.02
CA TRP A 286 -14.35 -5.53 -9.51
C TRP A 286 -13.36 -6.63 -9.91
N SER A 287 -13.73 -7.91 -9.81
CA SER A 287 -12.88 -9.04 -10.18
C SER A 287 -12.66 -9.22 -11.69
N LEU A 288 -13.37 -8.45 -12.52
CA LEU A 288 -13.12 -8.40 -13.95
C LEU A 288 -12.12 -7.30 -14.30
N PHE A 289 -12.08 -6.24 -13.49
CA PHE A 289 -11.09 -5.17 -13.60
C PHE A 289 -9.76 -5.57 -12.95
N PHE A 290 -9.84 -6.13 -11.75
CA PHE A 290 -8.71 -6.51 -10.91
C PHE A 290 -8.67 -7.99 -10.59
#